data_AF-A0A3M5DPJ6-F1
#
_entry.id   AF-A0A3M5DPJ6-F1
#
_cell.length_a   1.000
_cell.length_b   1.000
_cell.length_c   1.000
_cell.angle_alpha   90.00
_cell.angle_beta   90.00
_cell.angle_gamma   90.00
#
_symmetry.space_group_name_H-M   'P 1'
#
loop_
_entity.id
_entity.type
_entity.pdbx_description
1 polymer ?
#
loop_
_entity_poly.entity_id
_entity_poly.type
_entity_poly.pdbx_seq_one_letter_code
_entity_poly.pdbx_strand_id
1 'polypeptide(L)'
;MRPLHPQELYRELVALAGEFCTFTASQRRPEEYPVYNHDDLAASFAPVMLALRQALATVIDAKAIAIPIVEKAYGVHVAMLSDRSLIDNASFVLVVRADVPGESLRGHFPQQAKVGSVEHIRDLVNLQLPGIGLLPMPVAPRQIPYHAGSTYFELDRGSAHWKQLTHSGGFAFHIAGQFPGLNLAFWAIRG
;
A
#
# COMPACT_ATOMS: atom_id res chain seq x y z
N MET A 1 -17.60 41.80 -5.48
CA MET A 1 -17.95 40.54 -4.80
C MET A 1 -19.34 40.70 -4.21
N ARG A 2 -20.22 39.70 -4.32
CA ARG A 2 -21.53 39.72 -3.65
C ARG A 2 -21.34 39.32 -2.18
N PRO A 3 -21.99 40.00 -1.22
CA PRO A 3 -21.96 39.58 0.18
C PRO A 3 -22.66 38.22 0.31
N LEU A 4 -22.07 37.31 1.10
CA LEU A 4 -22.59 35.97 1.39
C LEU A 4 -23.09 35.96 2.83
N HIS A 5 -24.28 35.41 3.06
CA HIS A 5 -24.80 35.31 4.42
C HIS A 5 -24.05 34.23 5.21
N PRO A 6 -23.63 34.45 6.48
CA PRO A 6 -22.81 33.48 7.21
C PRO A 6 -23.48 32.11 7.38
N GLN A 7 -24.82 32.06 7.45
CA GLN A 7 -25.56 30.79 7.50
C GLN A 7 -25.36 29.94 6.24
N GLU A 8 -25.26 30.57 5.07
CA GLU A 8 -25.05 29.85 3.81
C GLU A 8 -23.67 29.19 3.83
N LEU A 9 -22.64 29.94 4.21
CA LEU A 9 -21.30 29.39 4.38
C LEU A 9 -21.28 28.27 5.44
N TYR A 10 -21.94 28.49 6.58
CA TYR A 10 -22.00 27.51 7.66
C TYR A 10 -22.57 26.17 7.19
N ARG A 11 -23.68 26.21 6.44
CA ARG A 11 -24.33 25.02 5.90
C ARG A 11 -23.40 24.23 4.98
N GLU A 12 -22.70 24.92 4.07
CA GLU A 12 -21.75 24.26 3.15
C GLU A 12 -20.57 23.64 3.91
N LEU A 13 -20.04 24.33 4.93
CA LEU A 13 -18.93 23.80 5.75
C LEU A 13 -19.34 22.58 6.57
N VAL A 14 -20.54 22.57 7.13
CA VAL A 14 -21.08 21.41 7.88
C VAL A 14 -21.29 20.21 6.95
N ALA A 15 -21.85 20.43 5.76
CA ALA A 15 -22.01 19.38 4.76
C ALA A 15 -20.65 18.78 4.36
N LEU A 16 -19.67 19.63 4.03
CA LEU A 16 -18.32 19.22 3.68
C LEU A 16 -17.63 18.44 4.81
N ALA A 17 -17.75 18.93 6.05
CA ALA A 17 -17.18 18.25 7.21
C ALA A 17 -17.81 16.85 7.39
N GLY A 18 -19.13 16.74 7.19
CA GLY A 18 -19.86 15.47 7.21
C GLY A 18 -19.40 14.48 6.14
N GLU A 19 -19.16 14.95 4.91
CA GLU A 19 -18.63 14.11 3.83
C GLU A 19 -17.21 13.63 4.14
N PHE A 20 -16.34 14.49 4.67
CA PHE A 20 -14.97 14.11 5.03
C PHE A 20 -14.91 13.01 6.09
N CYS A 21 -15.86 12.98 7.03
CA CYS A 21 -15.93 11.91 8.02
C CYS A 21 -16.07 10.51 7.40
N THR A 22 -16.57 10.37 6.16
CA THR A 22 -16.64 9.08 5.47
C THR A 22 -15.25 8.50 5.14
N PHE A 23 -14.24 9.38 5.04
CA PHE A 23 -12.85 9.03 4.74
C PHE A 23 -11.97 9.02 5.99
N THR A 24 -12.23 9.92 6.94
CA THR A 24 -11.30 10.19 8.06
C THR A 24 -11.75 9.64 9.40
N ALA A 25 -13.06 9.48 9.64
CA ALA A 25 -13.57 9.01 10.93
C ALA A 25 -13.65 7.48 10.99
N SER A 26 -13.24 6.88 12.12
CA SER A 26 -13.24 5.42 12.32
C SER A 26 -14.62 4.77 12.14
N GLN A 27 -15.69 5.47 12.55
CA GLN A 27 -17.08 5.00 12.39
C GLN A 27 -17.71 5.46 11.06
N ARG A 28 -16.97 6.21 10.22
CA ARG A 28 -17.45 6.80 8.97
C ARG A 28 -18.73 7.63 9.12
N ARG A 29 -18.90 8.26 10.28
CA ARG A 29 -20.05 9.11 10.62
C ARG A 29 -19.55 10.39 11.28
N PRO A 30 -20.17 11.55 10.97
CA PRO A 30 -19.86 12.78 11.67
C PRO A 30 -20.37 12.77 13.10
N GLU A 31 -19.68 13.52 13.95
CA GLU A 31 -20.20 13.94 15.25
C GLU A 31 -21.26 15.05 15.05
N GLU A 32 -22.04 15.32 16.09
CA GLU A 32 -23.05 16.37 16.04
C GLU A 32 -22.38 17.75 16.07
N TYR A 33 -22.58 18.53 15.01
CA TYR A 33 -22.12 19.92 14.96
C TYR A 33 -23.13 20.86 15.63
N PRO A 34 -22.67 21.98 16.24
CA PRO A 34 -23.58 22.95 16.85
C PRO A 34 -24.65 23.48 15.90
N VAL A 35 -25.79 23.91 16.44
CA VAL A 35 -26.78 24.64 15.63
C VAL A 35 -26.25 26.04 15.33
N TYR A 36 -26.49 26.54 14.11
CA TYR A 36 -26.13 27.89 13.70
C TYR A 36 -26.76 28.95 14.61
N ASN A 37 -25.94 29.75 15.28
CA ASN A 37 -26.35 30.92 16.04
C ASN A 37 -25.78 32.19 15.38
N HIS A 38 -26.65 33.04 14.83
CA HIS A 38 -26.24 34.27 14.15
C HIS A 38 -25.59 35.28 15.11
N ASP A 39 -26.00 35.26 16.39
CA ASP A 39 -25.49 36.15 17.42
C ASP A 39 -24.17 35.64 18.04
N ASP A 40 -23.82 34.37 17.80
CA ASP A 40 -22.56 33.76 18.22
C ASP A 40 -21.97 32.86 17.11
N LEU A 41 -21.44 33.53 16.09
CA LEU A 41 -20.78 32.86 14.97
C LEU A 41 -19.52 32.10 15.42
N ALA A 42 -18.83 32.57 16.45
CA ALA A 42 -17.61 31.93 16.92
C ALA A 42 -17.89 30.53 17.49
N ALA A 43 -18.89 30.42 18.37
CA ALA A 43 -19.31 29.14 18.93
C ALA A 43 -19.82 28.17 17.85
N SER A 44 -20.51 28.70 16.83
CA SER A 44 -21.04 27.91 15.72
C SER A 44 -19.92 27.36 14.82
N PHE A 45 -19.01 28.23 14.36
CA PHE A 45 -17.99 27.89 13.35
C PHE A 45 -16.76 27.17 13.90
N ALA A 46 -16.36 27.44 15.15
CA ALA A 46 -15.09 26.94 15.66
C ALA A 46 -14.99 25.39 15.62
N PRO A 47 -16.02 24.61 16.02
CA PRO A 47 -15.96 23.15 15.95
C PRO A 47 -15.89 22.62 14.52
N VAL A 48 -16.65 23.21 13.60
CA VAL A 48 -16.67 22.81 12.18
C VAL A 48 -15.31 23.08 11.53
N MET A 49 -14.74 24.26 11.78
CA MET A 49 -13.43 24.63 11.26
C MET A 49 -12.30 23.76 11.83
N LEU A 50 -12.40 23.34 13.09
CA LEU A 50 -11.47 22.40 13.68
C LEU A 50 -11.58 21.03 13.01
N ALA A 51 -12.79 20.50 12.84
CA ALA A 51 -13.03 19.21 12.20
C ALA A 51 -12.52 19.20 10.75
N LEU A 52 -12.78 20.27 9.98
CA LEU A 52 -12.27 20.40 8.62
C LEU A 52 -10.75 20.45 8.58
N ARG A 53 -10.11 21.21 9.47
CA ARG A 53 -8.63 21.25 9.56
C ARG A 53 -8.05 19.88 9.91
N GLN A 54 -8.66 19.16 10.84
CA GLN A 54 -8.25 17.81 11.20
C GLN A 54 -8.41 16.86 10.02
N ALA A 55 -9.57 16.88 9.37
CA ALA A 55 -9.84 16.04 8.20
C ALA A 55 -8.87 16.32 7.04
N LEU A 56 -8.58 17.59 6.75
CA LEU A 56 -7.63 18.00 5.71
C LEU A 56 -6.16 17.71 6.09
N ALA A 57 -5.83 17.77 7.37
CA ALA A 57 -4.53 17.35 7.90
C ALA A 57 -4.40 15.82 7.99
N THR A 58 -5.52 15.10 7.90
CA THR A 58 -5.51 13.64 7.84
C THR A 58 -4.95 13.27 6.48
N VAL A 59 -3.68 12.86 6.45
CA VAL A 59 -3.14 12.17 5.30
C VAL A 59 -3.99 10.92 5.16
N ILE A 60 -4.73 10.79 4.05
CA ILE A 60 -5.28 9.51 3.62
C ILE A 60 -4.05 8.66 3.30
N ASP A 61 -3.43 8.12 4.34
CA ASP A 61 -2.26 7.29 4.23
C ASP A 61 -2.74 6.06 3.49
N ALA A 62 -2.35 5.96 2.23
CA ALA A 62 -2.64 4.79 1.44
C ALA A 62 -1.93 3.64 2.17
N LYS A 63 -2.69 2.90 2.99
CA LYS A 63 -2.16 1.80 3.79
C LYS A 63 -1.39 0.81 2.94
N ALA A 64 -1.64 0.76 1.63
CA ALA A 64 -0.80 0.08 0.65
C ALA A 64 -0.25 1.07 -0.39
N ILE A 65 1.06 0.98 -0.63
CA ILE A 65 1.79 1.73 -1.66
C ILE A 65 2.20 0.75 -2.76
N ALA A 66 1.79 1.02 -4.00
CA ALA A 66 2.26 0.26 -5.16
C ALA A 66 3.72 0.60 -5.45
N ILE A 67 4.55 -0.42 -5.61
CA ILE A 67 5.96 -0.27 -5.97
C ILE A 67 6.11 -0.79 -7.41
N PRO A 68 6.40 0.08 -8.38
CA PRO A 68 6.54 -0.32 -9.77
C PRO A 68 7.64 -1.37 -9.95
N ILE A 69 7.30 -2.43 -10.67
CA ILE A 69 8.24 -3.46 -11.08
C ILE A 69 8.68 -3.16 -12.50
N VAL A 70 10.00 -3.10 -12.72
CA VAL A 70 10.61 -2.94 -14.04
C VAL A 70 11.29 -4.25 -14.42
N GLU A 71 10.84 -4.87 -15.50
CA GLU A 71 11.53 -6.02 -16.09
C GLU A 71 12.89 -5.59 -16.66
N LYS A 72 13.89 -6.41 -16.36
CA LYS A 72 15.27 -6.31 -16.86
C LYS A 72 15.58 -7.58 -17.66
N ALA A 73 16.84 -7.76 -18.01
CA ALA A 73 17.26 -8.94 -18.76
C ALA A 73 17.26 -10.22 -17.89
N TYR A 74 17.14 -11.38 -18.56
CA TYR A 74 17.34 -12.72 -17.97
C TYR A 74 16.39 -13.05 -16.82
N GLY A 75 15.10 -12.70 -16.93
CA GLY A 75 14.08 -13.04 -15.93
C GLY A 75 14.22 -12.28 -14.61
N VAL A 76 15.01 -11.20 -14.58
CA VAL A 76 15.17 -10.31 -13.42
C VAL A 76 14.17 -9.17 -13.51
N HIS A 77 13.45 -8.93 -12.43
CA HIS A 77 12.51 -7.83 -12.26
C HIS A 77 12.93 -7.01 -11.04
N VAL A 78 12.92 -5.69 -11.16
CA VAL A 78 13.44 -4.78 -10.13
C VAL A 78 12.36 -3.83 -9.66
N ALA A 79 12.25 -3.66 -8.34
CA ALA A 79 11.33 -2.75 -7.68
C ALA A 79 12.13 -1.79 -6.80
N MET A 80 12.31 -0.55 -7.27
CA MET A 80 13.06 0.48 -6.54
C MET A 80 12.19 1.11 -5.46
N LEU A 81 12.75 1.29 -4.26
CA LEU A 81 12.06 1.96 -3.16
C LEU A 81 12.38 3.46 -3.16
N SER A 82 11.36 4.30 -3.21
CA SER A 82 11.48 5.75 -3.02
C SER A 82 11.68 6.12 -1.55
N ASP A 83 11.05 5.39 -0.64
CA ASP A 83 11.13 5.56 0.81
C ASP A 83 11.67 4.28 1.47
N ARG A 84 12.89 4.38 1.99
CA ARG A 84 13.57 3.24 2.65
C ARG A 84 12.99 2.90 4.02
N SER A 85 12.30 3.83 4.67
CA SER A 85 11.67 3.58 5.97
C SER A 85 10.61 2.47 5.90
N LEU A 86 10.12 2.17 4.69
CA LEU A 86 9.19 1.06 4.43
C LEU A 86 9.81 -0.31 4.76
N ILE A 87 11.13 -0.49 4.63
CA ILE A 87 11.80 -1.77 4.95
C ILE A 87 11.58 -2.14 6.41
N ASP A 88 11.60 -1.13 7.29
CA ASP A 88 11.43 -1.30 8.72
C ASP A 88 9.95 -1.27 9.12
N ASN A 89 9.12 -0.45 8.46
CA ASN A 89 7.77 -0.13 8.92
C ASN A 89 6.61 -0.73 8.09
N ALA A 90 6.89 -1.47 7.01
CA ALA A 90 5.86 -2.03 6.13
C ALA A 90 6.02 -3.54 5.88
N SER A 91 4.93 -4.27 5.74
CA SER A 91 4.97 -5.61 5.14
C SER A 91 4.97 -5.49 3.62
N PHE A 92 5.59 -6.45 2.94
CA PHE A 92 5.71 -6.41 1.48
C PHE A 92 4.99 -7.61 0.88
N VAL A 93 4.17 -7.35 -0.12
CA VAL A 93 3.33 -8.35 -0.77
C VAL A 93 3.60 -8.36 -2.26
N LEU A 94 3.99 -9.52 -2.76
CA LEU A 94 4.09 -9.82 -4.19
C LEU A 94 2.80 -10.49 -4.66
N VAL A 95 2.15 -9.87 -5.63
CA VAL A 95 0.99 -10.40 -6.33
C VAL A 95 1.47 -11.02 -7.63
N VAL A 96 1.16 -12.29 -7.83
CA VAL A 96 1.60 -13.06 -8.99
C VAL A 96 0.38 -13.58 -9.73
N ARG A 97 0.32 -13.30 -11.02
CA ARG A 97 -0.66 -13.88 -11.94
C ARG A 97 0.10 -14.57 -13.07
N ALA A 98 -0.40 -15.73 -13.49
CA ALA A 98 0.08 -16.46 -14.64
C ALA A 98 -1.04 -17.37 -15.16
N ASP A 99 -0.93 -17.84 -16.40
CA ASP A 99 -1.89 -18.73 -17.05
C ASP A 99 -1.68 -20.19 -16.62
N VAL A 100 -1.65 -20.40 -15.30
CA VAL A 100 -1.51 -21.71 -14.64
C VAL A 100 -2.48 -21.78 -13.46
N PRO A 101 -2.89 -22.98 -13.01
CA PRO A 101 -3.77 -23.11 -11.85
C PRO A 101 -3.19 -22.45 -10.59
N GLY A 102 -4.03 -21.70 -9.86
CA GLY A 102 -3.58 -20.93 -8.69
C GLY A 102 -2.92 -21.77 -7.59
N GLU A 103 -3.36 -23.01 -7.40
CA GLU A 103 -2.75 -23.96 -6.45
C GLU A 103 -1.34 -24.39 -6.90
N SER A 104 -1.17 -24.64 -8.20
CA SER A 104 0.16 -24.91 -8.77
C SER A 104 1.07 -23.70 -8.65
N LEU A 105 0.55 -22.49 -8.87
CA LEU A 105 1.31 -21.26 -8.68
C LEU A 105 1.73 -21.08 -7.21
N ARG A 106 0.80 -21.34 -6.28
CA ARG A 106 1.03 -21.27 -4.83
C ARG A 106 2.17 -22.17 -4.37
N GLY A 107 2.24 -23.40 -4.88
CA GLY A 107 3.26 -24.38 -4.50
C GLY A 107 4.60 -24.21 -5.22
N HIS A 108 4.59 -23.94 -6.53
CA HIS A 108 5.81 -23.96 -7.35
C HIS A 108 6.49 -22.60 -7.48
N PHE A 109 5.75 -21.49 -7.45
CA PHE A 109 6.33 -20.16 -7.63
C PHE A 109 7.41 -19.83 -6.59
N PRO A 110 7.20 -20.06 -5.28
CA PRO A 110 8.24 -19.82 -4.27
C PRO A 110 9.53 -20.62 -4.48
N GLN A 111 9.45 -21.79 -5.14
CA GLN A 111 10.61 -22.65 -5.40
C GLN A 111 11.41 -22.19 -6.63
N GLN A 112 10.76 -21.50 -7.55
CA GLN A 112 11.33 -21.07 -8.84
C GLN A 112 11.61 -19.56 -8.90
N ALA A 113 11.18 -18.81 -7.89
CA ALA A 113 11.46 -17.40 -7.74
C ALA A 113 12.51 -17.18 -6.63
N LYS A 114 13.46 -16.30 -6.88
CA LYS A 114 14.42 -15.81 -5.87
C LYS A 114 14.18 -14.33 -5.63
N VAL A 115 14.16 -13.94 -4.36
CA VAL A 115 13.98 -12.55 -3.94
C VAL A 115 15.20 -12.11 -3.17
N GLY A 116 15.70 -10.91 -3.46
CA GLY A 116 16.82 -10.33 -2.75
C GLY A 116 16.92 -8.83 -2.98
N SER A 117 18.02 -8.24 -2.53
CA SER A 117 18.37 -6.87 -2.87
C SER A 117 18.77 -6.77 -4.35
N VAL A 118 18.55 -5.59 -4.95
CA VAL A 118 18.89 -5.33 -6.36
C VAL A 118 20.37 -5.58 -6.65
N GLU A 119 21.21 -5.30 -5.67
CA GLU A 119 22.67 -5.42 -5.76
C GLU A 119 23.15 -6.88 -5.70
N HIS A 120 22.43 -7.77 -5.00
CA HIS A 120 22.91 -9.14 -4.74
C HIS A 120 22.14 -10.24 -5.50
N ILE A 121 21.07 -9.91 -6.23
CA ILE A 121 20.24 -10.92 -6.90
C ILE A 121 21.02 -11.83 -7.87
N ARG A 122 22.02 -11.28 -8.56
CA ARG A 122 22.87 -12.05 -9.48
C ARG A 122 23.68 -13.10 -8.74
N ASP A 123 24.26 -12.75 -7.60
CA ASP A 123 25.03 -13.66 -6.78
C ASP A 123 24.13 -14.73 -6.17
N LEU A 124 22.92 -14.37 -5.73
CA LEU A 124 21.93 -15.33 -5.24
C LEU A 124 21.60 -16.40 -6.29
N VAL A 125 21.46 -16.00 -7.56
CA VAL A 125 21.18 -16.93 -8.65
C VAL A 125 22.41 -17.78 -8.98
N ASN A 126 23.55 -17.16 -9.25
CA ASN A 126 24.76 -17.83 -9.70
C ASN A 126 25.34 -18.78 -8.65
N LEU A 127 25.34 -18.37 -7.38
CA LEU A 127 25.88 -19.14 -6.26
C LEU A 127 24.83 -20.05 -5.61
N GLN A 128 23.63 -20.12 -6.20
CA GLN A 128 22.51 -20.92 -5.70
C GLN A 128 22.13 -20.63 -4.23
N LEU A 129 22.40 -19.41 -3.74
CA LEU A 129 22.12 -19.03 -2.36
C LEU A 129 20.61 -18.86 -2.12
N PRO A 130 20.14 -19.11 -0.88
CA PRO A 130 18.78 -18.78 -0.49
C PRO A 130 18.54 -17.26 -0.54
N GLY A 131 17.30 -16.88 -0.83
CA GLY A 131 16.85 -15.50 -0.83
C GLY A 131 15.86 -15.20 0.31
N ILE A 132 15.14 -14.10 0.18
CA ILE A 132 13.98 -13.79 1.02
C ILE A 132 12.85 -14.75 0.66
N GLY A 133 12.24 -15.38 1.68
CA GLY A 133 11.15 -16.33 1.50
C GLY A 133 9.89 -15.66 0.96
N LEU A 134 9.13 -16.39 0.14
CA LEU A 134 7.79 -16.00 -0.31
C LEU A 134 6.77 -16.86 0.41
N LEU A 135 6.03 -16.26 1.34
CA LEU A 135 5.03 -16.92 2.18
C LEU A 135 3.65 -16.80 1.52
N PRO A 136 3.05 -17.89 1.04
CA PRO A 136 1.77 -17.82 0.36
C PRO A 136 0.65 -17.38 1.32
N MET A 137 -0.15 -16.40 0.90
CA MET A 137 -1.27 -15.89 1.67
C MET A 137 -2.56 -16.59 1.26
N PRO A 138 -3.42 -17.03 2.21
CA PRO A 138 -4.68 -17.67 1.88
C PRO A 138 -5.70 -16.71 1.28
N VAL A 139 -5.62 -15.42 1.64
CA VAL A 139 -6.57 -14.36 1.25
C VAL A 139 -5.79 -13.10 0.89
N ALA A 140 -6.30 -12.33 -0.08
CA ALA A 140 -5.76 -11.03 -0.44
C ALA A 140 -5.86 -10.03 0.74
N PRO A 141 -4.81 -9.24 1.02
CA PRO A 141 -4.88 -8.16 2.01
C PRO A 141 -5.96 -7.14 1.65
N ARG A 142 -6.72 -6.66 2.64
CA ARG A 142 -7.82 -5.70 2.44
C ARG A 142 -7.35 -4.33 1.93
N GLN A 143 -6.07 -4.03 2.09
CA GLN A 143 -5.44 -2.77 1.72
C GLN A 143 -5.06 -2.72 0.23
N ILE A 144 -4.91 -3.87 -0.43
CA ILE A 144 -4.49 -3.99 -1.83
C ILE A 144 -5.73 -4.27 -2.71
N PRO A 145 -5.83 -3.68 -3.91
CA PRO A 145 -6.88 -4.05 -4.86
C PRO A 145 -6.95 -5.55 -5.11
N TYR A 146 -8.17 -6.08 -5.20
CA TYR A 146 -8.35 -7.49 -5.56
C TYR A 146 -7.99 -7.71 -7.02
N HIS A 147 -7.07 -8.65 -7.27
CA HIS A 147 -6.65 -9.08 -8.59
C HIS A 147 -7.19 -10.50 -8.82
N ALA A 148 -8.21 -10.62 -9.66
CA ALA A 148 -8.83 -11.90 -9.96
C ALA A 148 -7.82 -12.87 -10.62
N GLY A 149 -7.77 -14.11 -10.12
CA GLY A 149 -6.85 -15.13 -10.62
C GLY A 149 -5.39 -14.94 -10.21
N SER A 150 -5.12 -14.06 -9.24
CA SER A 150 -3.77 -13.86 -8.69
C SER A 150 -3.56 -14.63 -7.38
N THR A 151 -2.32 -15.04 -7.15
CA THR A 151 -1.84 -15.56 -5.87
C THR A 151 -1.00 -14.50 -5.17
N TYR A 152 -1.13 -14.41 -3.85
CA TYR A 152 -0.50 -13.38 -3.02
C TYR A 152 0.58 -14.03 -2.16
N PHE A 153 1.75 -13.42 -2.10
CA PHE A 153 2.87 -13.87 -1.29
C PHE A 153 3.39 -12.72 -0.43
N GLU A 154 3.45 -12.92 0.88
CA GLU A 154 4.15 -12.00 1.78
C GLU A 154 5.64 -12.34 1.77
N LEU A 155 6.50 -11.31 1.73
CA LEU A 155 7.94 -11.53 1.85
C LEU A 155 8.31 -11.76 3.31
N ASP A 156 9.09 -12.81 3.58
CA ASP A 156 9.52 -13.19 4.92
C ASP A 156 10.54 -12.19 5.51
N ARG A 157 10.05 -11.31 6.39
CA ARG A 157 10.86 -10.35 7.15
C ARG A 157 11.79 -11.01 8.16
N GLY A 158 11.52 -12.24 8.58
CA GLY A 158 12.35 -13.01 9.50
C GLY A 158 13.57 -13.64 8.83
N SER A 159 13.64 -13.64 7.50
CA SER A 159 14.76 -14.20 6.74
C SER A 159 16.08 -13.50 7.07
N ALA A 160 17.16 -14.28 7.18
CA ALA A 160 18.51 -13.74 7.39
C ALA A 160 18.92 -12.74 6.28
N HIS A 161 18.37 -12.89 5.08
CA HIS A 161 18.61 -12.04 3.92
C HIS A 161 17.86 -10.70 3.99
N TRP A 162 16.87 -10.56 4.87
CA TRP A 162 16.14 -9.30 5.06
C TRP A 162 17.07 -8.15 5.46
N LYS A 163 18.07 -8.43 6.32
CA LYS A 163 19.05 -7.44 6.77
C LYS A 163 19.92 -6.86 5.64
N GLN A 164 20.00 -7.53 4.50
CA GLN A 164 20.74 -7.00 3.34
C GLN A 164 19.94 -5.90 2.62
N LEU A 165 18.62 -5.81 2.84
CA LEU A 165 17.78 -4.78 2.23
C LEU A 165 17.96 -3.40 2.85
N THR A 166 18.32 -3.29 4.13
CA THR A 166 18.45 -1.98 4.82
C THR A 166 19.47 -1.05 4.14
N HIS A 167 20.43 -1.62 3.41
CA HIS A 167 21.44 -0.87 2.65
C HIS A 167 21.15 -0.83 1.14
N SER A 168 20.05 -1.43 0.68
CA SER A 168 19.70 -1.58 -0.74
C SER A 168 18.84 -0.43 -1.27
N GLY A 169 18.90 -0.22 -2.59
CA GLY A 169 17.97 0.64 -3.32
C GLY A 169 16.57 0.05 -3.55
N GLY A 170 16.36 -1.24 -3.28
CA GLY A 170 15.05 -1.87 -3.42
C GLY A 170 15.08 -3.40 -3.49
N PHE A 171 14.08 -3.98 -4.13
CA PHE A 171 13.94 -5.42 -4.29
C PHE A 171 14.23 -5.86 -5.72
N ALA A 172 14.80 -7.06 -5.85
CA ALA A 172 14.87 -7.76 -7.12
C ALA A 172 14.29 -9.17 -7.01
N PHE A 173 13.58 -9.56 -8.05
CA PHE A 173 12.93 -10.85 -8.21
C PHE A 173 13.54 -11.52 -9.45
N HIS A 174 14.09 -12.71 -9.30
CA HIS A 174 14.50 -13.54 -10.42
C HIS A 174 13.55 -14.72 -10.54
N ILE A 175 12.89 -14.87 -11.69
CA ILE A 175 11.98 -15.98 -11.96
C ILE A 175 12.67 -16.94 -12.92
N ALA A 176 13.09 -18.10 -12.40
CA ALA A 176 13.73 -19.16 -13.19
C ALA A 176 12.73 -20.01 -13.98
N GLY A 177 11.48 -20.07 -13.50
CA GLY A 177 10.42 -20.85 -14.12
C GLY A 177 9.78 -20.18 -15.33
N GLN A 178 9.24 -20.98 -16.24
CA GLN A 178 8.37 -20.47 -17.31
C GLN A 178 6.93 -20.41 -16.80
N PHE A 179 6.45 -19.19 -16.57
CA PHE A 179 5.07 -18.90 -16.20
C PHE A 179 4.41 -18.15 -17.36
N PRO A 180 3.60 -18.82 -18.21
CA PRO A 180 2.90 -18.15 -19.30
C PRO A 180 2.02 -17.03 -18.77
N GLY A 181 1.99 -15.89 -19.46
CA GLY A 181 1.19 -14.73 -19.03
C GLY A 181 1.62 -14.12 -17.69
N LEU A 182 2.88 -14.31 -17.27
CA LEU A 182 3.39 -13.79 -16.00
C LEU A 182 3.15 -12.29 -15.87
N ASN A 183 2.44 -11.92 -14.81
CA ASN A 183 2.23 -10.55 -14.41
C ASN A 183 2.51 -10.43 -12.91
N LEU A 184 3.33 -9.44 -12.56
CA LEU A 184 3.77 -9.18 -11.20
C LEU A 184 3.31 -7.79 -10.78
N ALA A 185 2.78 -7.68 -9.56
CA ALA A 185 2.57 -6.42 -8.88
C ALA A 185 3.14 -6.49 -7.47
N PHE A 186 3.76 -5.41 -7.00
CA PHE A 186 4.44 -5.36 -5.71
C PHE A 186 3.92 -4.21 -4.88
N TRP A 187 3.67 -4.48 -3.61
CA TRP A 187 3.03 -3.54 -2.70
C TRP A 187 3.73 -3.53 -1.35
N ALA A 188 3.85 -2.34 -0.75
CA ALA A 188 4.20 -2.18 0.65
C ALA A 188 2.95 -1.79 1.44
N ILE A 189 2.62 -2.55 2.49
CA ILE A 189 1.51 -2.25 3.39
C ILE A 189 2.07 -1.69 4.70
N ARG A 190 1.76 -0.43 5.02
CA ARG A 190 2.14 0.20 6.30
C ARG A 190 1.34 -0.42 7.45
N GLY A 191 2.04 -0.73 8.54
CA GLY A 191 1.48 -1.26 9.79
C GLY A 191 0.62 -0.27 10.55
#